data_AF-A0AA35XIG6-F1
#
_entry.id   AF-A0AA35XIG6-F1
#
_cell.length_a   1.000
_cell.length_b   1.000
_cell.length_c   1.000
_cell.angle_alpha   90.00
_cell.angle_beta   90.00
_cell.angle_gamma   90.00
#
_symmetry.space_group_name_H-M   'P 1'
#
loop_
_entity.id
_entity.type
_entity.pdbx_description
1 polymer ?
#
loop_
_entity_poly.entity_id
_entity_poly.type
_entity_poly.pdbx_seq_one_letter_code
_entity_poly.pdbx_strand_id
1 'polypeptide(L)'
;MSSSTTPGTGTPVPSTPGARSIATTLPVAGKTITVRAWIADKYLRRGKNYIVTEAVSVDEDGRLIDRVITHELKQPTEVGKKWGG
;
A
#
# COMPACT_ATOMS: atom_id res chain seq x y z
N MET A 1 -10.32 -10.95 39.00
CA MET A 1 -9.24 -10.01 38.68
C MET A 1 -9.15 -9.93 37.16
N SER A 2 -9.61 -8.81 36.59
CA SER A 2 -9.73 -8.62 35.15
C SER A 2 -8.39 -8.17 34.56
N SER A 3 -7.86 -8.94 33.60
CA SER A 3 -6.70 -8.54 32.80
C SER A 3 -7.17 -7.67 31.64
N SER A 4 -6.88 -6.37 31.72
CA SER A 4 -7.06 -5.39 30.65
C SER A 4 -5.90 -5.51 29.66
N THR A 5 -6.15 -6.10 28.49
CA THR A 5 -5.24 -6.04 27.35
C THR A 5 -5.63 -4.85 26.47
N THR A 6 -4.80 -3.83 26.44
CA THR A 6 -4.90 -2.69 25.51
C THR A 6 -4.77 -3.20 24.07
N PRO A 7 -5.69 -2.90 23.14
CA PRO A 7 -5.48 -3.18 21.72
C PRO A 7 -4.48 -2.16 21.18
N GLY A 8 -3.31 -2.61 20.74
CA GLY A 8 -2.38 -1.81 19.97
C GLY A 8 -3.09 -1.24 18.74
N THR A 9 -2.86 0.04 18.45
CA THR A 9 -3.40 0.77 17.30
C THR A 9 -2.87 0.19 15.99
N GLY A 10 -3.37 -0.99 15.61
CA GLY A 10 -3.25 -1.50 14.26
C GLY A 10 -4.20 -0.70 13.39
N THR A 11 -3.66 0.04 12.41
CA THR A 11 -4.46 0.71 11.39
C THR A 11 -5.46 -0.29 10.81
N PRO A 12 -6.78 -0.01 10.80
CA PRO A 12 -7.76 -0.97 10.32
C PRO A 12 -7.47 -1.31 8.85
N VAL A 13 -7.15 -2.59 8.61
CA VAL A 13 -6.91 -3.11 7.27
C VAL A 13 -8.23 -3.04 6.48
N PRO A 14 -8.30 -2.32 5.36
CA PRO A 14 -9.54 -2.21 4.60
C PRO A 14 -9.95 -3.57 4.06
N SER A 15 -11.25 -3.87 4.16
CA SER A 15 -11.82 -5.18 3.86
C SER A 15 -11.82 -5.55 2.38
N THR A 16 -11.55 -4.59 1.49
CA THR A 16 -11.72 -4.70 0.04
C THR A 16 -10.37 -4.60 -0.66
N PRO A 17 -9.94 -5.63 -1.42
CA PRO A 17 -8.82 -5.52 -2.34
C PRO A 17 -9.07 -4.38 -3.32
N GLY A 18 -8.11 -3.48 -3.45
CA GLY A 18 -8.27 -2.29 -4.27
C GLY A 18 -7.22 -1.23 -3.98
N ALA A 19 -7.11 -0.29 -4.91
CA ALA A 19 -6.30 0.91 -4.78
C ALA A 19 -7.16 2.04 -4.18
N ARG A 20 -6.64 2.72 -3.16
CA ARG A 20 -7.25 3.92 -2.60
C ARG A 20 -6.31 5.11 -2.80
N SER A 21 -6.75 6.11 -3.56
CA SER A 21 -6.08 7.40 -3.66
C SER A 21 -6.53 8.34 -2.53
N ILE A 22 -5.59 9.09 -1.95
CA ILE A 22 -5.85 9.98 -0.79
C ILE A 22 -5.70 11.47 -1.18
N ALA A 23 -5.03 11.78 -2.28
CA ALA A 23 -4.93 13.12 -2.84
C ALA A 23 -4.93 13.04 -4.37
N THR A 24 -5.59 13.97 -5.06
CA THR A 24 -5.71 13.95 -6.54
C THR A 24 -5.43 15.35 -7.08
N THR A 25 -4.35 15.98 -6.65
CA THR A 25 -4.05 17.33 -7.15
C THR A 25 -3.54 17.23 -8.58
N LEU A 26 -4.00 18.12 -9.46
CA LEU A 26 -3.63 18.05 -10.88
C LEU A 26 -2.14 18.33 -11.08
N PRO A 27 -1.42 17.49 -11.86
CA PRO A 27 -0.02 17.73 -12.17
C PRO A 27 0.11 18.95 -13.09
N VAL A 28 1.20 19.70 -12.91
CA VAL A 28 1.51 20.87 -13.75
C VAL A 28 2.44 20.42 -14.87
N ALA A 29 2.11 20.78 -16.12
CA ALA A 29 2.93 20.45 -17.27
C ALA A 29 4.35 21.01 -17.13
N GLY A 30 5.36 20.22 -17.51
CA GLY A 30 6.76 20.60 -17.45
C GLY A 30 7.44 20.38 -16.09
N LYS A 31 6.69 20.09 -15.02
CA LYS A 31 7.28 19.76 -13.71
C LYS A 31 7.69 18.31 -13.62
N THR A 32 8.79 18.06 -12.91
CA THR A 32 9.21 16.69 -12.60
C THR A 32 8.39 16.13 -11.43
N ILE A 33 7.93 14.88 -11.56
CA ILE A 33 7.26 14.16 -10.48
C ILE A 33 8.17 13.03 -10.00
N THR A 34 8.48 13.02 -8.71
CA THR A 34 9.18 11.92 -8.05
C THR A 34 8.16 10.99 -7.41
N VAL A 35 8.20 9.72 -7.81
CA VAL A 35 7.36 8.67 -7.23
C VAL A 35 8.21 7.79 -6.32
N ARG A 36 7.76 7.60 -5.08
CA ARG A 36 8.37 6.68 -4.12
C ARG A 36 7.35 5.64 -3.73
N ALA A 37 7.71 4.37 -3.84
CA ALA A 37 6.84 3.26 -3.46
C ALA A 37 7.55 2.28 -2.53
N TRP A 38 6.81 1.70 -1.59
CA TRP A 38 7.31 0.71 -0.64
C TRP A 38 6.22 -0.29 -0.25
N ILE A 39 6.65 -1.45 0.26
CA ILE A 39 5.74 -2.40 0.90
C ILE A 39 5.45 -1.84 2.30
N ALA A 40 4.24 -1.32 2.49
CA ALA A 40 3.79 -0.75 3.76
C ALA A 40 3.44 -1.85 4.77
N ASP A 41 2.92 -2.99 4.30
CA ASP A 41 2.56 -4.12 5.17
C ASP A 41 2.54 -5.45 4.41
N LYS A 42 2.63 -6.56 5.14
CA LYS A 42 2.46 -7.94 4.66
C LYS A 42 1.63 -8.70 5.68
N TYR A 43 0.51 -9.28 5.26
CA TYR A 43 -0.39 -9.97 6.19
C TYR A 43 -1.02 -11.23 5.59
N LEU A 44 -1.42 -12.15 6.47
CA LEU A 44 -2.16 -13.35 6.13
C LEU A 44 -3.65 -13.15 6.47
N ARG A 45 -4.55 -13.45 5.53
CA ARG A 45 -6.01 -13.42 5.77
C ARG A 45 -6.68 -14.62 5.11
N ARG A 46 -7.41 -15.42 5.89
CA ARG A 46 -8.08 -16.66 5.44
C ARG A 46 -7.14 -17.59 4.66
N GLY A 47 -5.91 -17.76 5.14
CA GLY A 47 -4.88 -18.60 4.51
C GLY A 47 -4.28 -18.03 3.23
N LYS A 48 -4.58 -16.78 2.87
CA LYS A 48 -4.03 -16.11 1.69
C LYS A 48 -3.09 -14.98 2.07
N ASN A 49 -2.02 -14.81 1.30
CA ASN A 49 -1.02 -13.77 1.50
C ASN A 49 -1.42 -12.48 0.80
N TYR A 50 -1.36 -11.39 1.53
CA TYR A 50 -1.58 -10.04 1.04
C TYR A 50 -0.34 -9.19 1.27
N ILE A 51 -0.10 -8.27 0.34
CA ILE A 51 0.82 -7.17 0.52
C ILE A 51 0.06 -5.86 0.40
N VAL A 52 0.48 -4.88 1.19
CA VAL A 52 0.06 -3.49 1.01
C VAL A 52 1.22 -2.75 0.39
N THR A 53 1.01 -2.23 -0.80
CA THR A 53 1.96 -1.32 -1.46
C THR A 53 1.45 0.09 -1.30
N GLU A 54 2.31 0.97 -0.85
CA GLU A 54 2.03 2.40 -0.82
C GLU A 54 2.94 3.11 -1.81
N ALA A 55 2.37 4.05 -2.57
CA ALA A 55 3.10 4.92 -3.47
C ALA A 55 2.72 6.38 -3.19
N VAL A 56 3.73 7.25 -3.11
CA VAL A 56 3.60 8.69 -2.94
C VAL A 56 4.26 9.38 -4.13
N SER A 57 3.50 10.28 -4.76
CA SER A 57 3.92 11.09 -5.89
C SER A 57 4.01 12.55 -5.46
N VAL A 58 5.20 13.14 -5.56
CA VAL A 58 5.46 14.55 -5.25
C VAL A 58 6.04 15.26 -6.46
N ASP A 59 5.64 16.51 -6.69
CA ASP A 59 6.33 17.35 -7.68
C ASP A 59 7.67 17.87 -7.15
N GLU A 60 8.43 18.54 -8.01
CA GLU A 60 9.74 19.13 -7.69
C GLU A 60 9.70 20.20 -6.58
N ASP A 61 8.55 20.83 -6.35
CA ASP A 61 8.33 21.78 -5.26
C ASP A 61 7.94 21.08 -3.94
N GLY A 62 7.83 19.75 -3.95
CA GLY A 62 7.45 18.95 -2.79
C GLY A 62 5.95 18.90 -2.53
N ARG A 63 5.10 19.36 -3.45
CA ARG A 63 3.65 19.25 -3.33
C ARG A 63 3.21 17.80 -3.58
N LEU A 64 2.36 17.29 -2.70
CA LEU A 64 1.73 15.98 -2.86
C LEU A 64 0.77 16.01 -4.05
N ILE A 65 1.11 15.25 -5.09
CA ILE A 65 0.27 15.07 -6.27
C ILE A 65 -0.73 13.95 -6.02
N ASP A 66 -0.22 12.80 -5.61
CA ASP A 66 -1.03 11.60 -5.38
C ASP A 66 -0.42 10.73 -4.28
N ARG A 67 -1.28 9.98 -3.59
CA ARG A 67 -0.89 8.92 -2.66
C ARG A 67 -1.86 7.76 -2.84
N VAL A 68 -1.33 6.64 -3.29
CA VAL A 68 -2.08 5.42 -3.57
C VAL A 68 -1.68 4.32 -2.61
N ILE A 69 -2.67 3.71 -1.97
CA ILE A 69 -2.49 2.51 -1.16
C ILE A 69 -3.21 1.37 -1.86
N THR A 70 -2.45 0.35 -2.26
CA THR A 70 -2.94 -0.80 -3.00
C THR A 70 -2.85 -2.06 -2.15
N HIS A 71 -3.97 -2.75 -2.01
CA HIS A 71 -4.06 -4.04 -1.33
C HIS A 71 -4.09 -5.15 -2.36
N GLU A 72 -2.96 -5.85 -2.52
CA GLU A 72 -2.81 -6.89 -3.52
C GLU A 72 -2.72 -8.27 -2.87
N LEU A 73 -3.57 -9.17 -3.33
CA LEU A 73 -3.43 -10.59 -3.04
C LEU A 73 -2.28 -11.14 -3.89
N LYS A 74 -1.15 -11.44 -3.26
CA LYS A 74 -0.08 -12.21 -3.90
C LYS A 74 -0.23 -13.66 -3.46
N GLN A 75 -1.13 -14.38 -4.14
CA GLN A 75 -1.09 -15.84 -4.17
C GLN A 75 -0.28 -16.28 -5.38
N PRO A 76 1.04 -16.46 -5.28
CA PRO A 76 1.70 -17.34 -6.21
C PRO A 76 1.26 -18.77 -5.88
N THR A 77 0.95 -19.58 -6.89
CA THR A 77 0.63 -21.01 -6.71
C THR A 77 1.80 -21.78 -6.09
N GLU A 78 3.03 -21.25 -6.21
CA GLU A 78 4.26 -21.69 -5.54
C GLU A 78 5.09 -20.48 -5.09
N VAL A 79 5.47 -20.43 -3.82
CA VAL A 79 6.40 -19.41 -3.30
C VAL A 79 7.80 -19.69 -3.86
N GLY A 80 8.40 -18.74 -4.59
CA GLY A 80 9.80 -18.82 -5.05
C GLY A 80 10.03 -19.11 -6.53
N LYS A 81 8.99 -19.35 -7.35
CA LYS A 81 9.17 -19.38 -8.81
C LYS A 81 9.33 -17.97 -9.37
N LYS A 82 10.47 -17.69 -9.99
CA LYS A 82 10.68 -16.51 -10.83
C LYS A 82 9.70 -16.57 -11.99
N TRP A 83 9.01 -15.47 -12.27
CA TRP A 83 8.12 -15.35 -13.41
C TRP A 83 8.95 -15.40 -14.70
N GLY A 84 8.78 -16.45 -15.50
CA GLY A 84 9.26 -16.55 -16.89
C GLY A 84 10.79 -16.57 -17.07
N GLY A 85 11.32 -17.75 -17.39
CA GLY A 85 12.50 -17.93 -18.22
C GLY A 85 12.07 -18.66 -19.48
#